data_AF-A0A849Q9L5-F1
#
_entry.id   AF-A0A849Q9L5-F1
#
_cell.length_a   1.000
_cell.length_b   1.000
_cell.length_c   1.000
_cell.angle_alpha   90.00
_cell.angle_beta   90.00
_cell.angle_gamma   90.00
#
_symmetry.space_group_name_H-M   'P 1'
#
loop_
_entity.id
_entity.type
_entity.pdbx_description
1 polymer ?
#
loop_
_entity_poly.entity_id
_entity_poly.type
_entity_poly.pdbx_seq_one_letter_code
_entity_poly.pdbx_strand_id
1 'polypeptide(L)'
;MTKLMNLKYFKNCSDIDNLVPDSPGIYCLRIKDINSLPEEFAKILFERNHNIIYIGIASKSLKERFLDQELRAKGHGTFFRSIGTILGLKPPKGSLINKKRKQNYKFSKDDELKIINWINTNLVANWININNNIKNLEFELIQNFSPLVNIDKNPLALKSLKMLRKKCRKIANSS
;
A
#
# COMPACT_ATOMS: atom_id res chain seq x y z
N MET A 1 -13.32 -18.13 -6.72
CA MET A 1 -12.60 -16.89 -6.33
C MET A 1 -12.36 -16.94 -4.82
N THR A 2 -11.11 -16.84 -4.36
CA THR A 2 -10.76 -16.96 -2.93
C THR A 2 -11.55 -15.94 -2.09
N LYS A 3 -11.84 -16.28 -0.82
CA LYS A 3 -12.58 -15.40 0.13
C LYS A 3 -11.99 -13.98 0.20
N LEU A 4 -10.68 -13.84 0.00
CA LEU A 4 -9.98 -12.56 -0.07
C LEU A 4 -10.48 -11.65 -1.20
N MET A 5 -10.80 -12.20 -2.37
CA MET A 5 -11.16 -11.42 -3.57
C MET A 5 -12.66 -11.22 -3.75
N ASN A 6 -13.50 -11.81 -2.89
CA ASN A 6 -14.94 -11.63 -2.94
C ASN A 6 -15.33 -10.24 -2.43
N LEU A 7 -15.96 -9.45 -3.32
CA LEU A 7 -16.31 -8.04 -3.11
C LEU A 7 -17.15 -7.81 -1.86
N LYS A 8 -18.00 -8.76 -1.46
CA LYS A 8 -18.90 -8.61 -0.30
C LYS A 8 -18.17 -8.51 1.05
N TYR A 9 -16.90 -8.92 1.12
CA TYR A 9 -16.13 -8.89 2.35
C TYR A 9 -15.26 -7.64 2.49
N PHE A 10 -15.12 -6.85 1.43
CA PHE A 10 -14.38 -5.59 1.48
C PHE A 10 -15.12 -4.58 2.35
N LYS A 11 -14.36 -3.92 3.23
CA LYS A 11 -14.84 -2.91 4.17
C LYS A 11 -14.12 -1.60 3.91
N ASN A 12 -14.78 -0.49 4.20
CA ASN A 12 -14.18 0.82 4.08
C ASN A 12 -12.96 0.91 4.99
N CYS A 13 -11.84 1.45 4.50
CA CYS A 13 -10.64 1.59 5.32
C CYS A 13 -10.86 2.51 6.53
N SER A 14 -11.88 3.38 6.55
CA SER A 14 -12.25 4.16 7.74
C SER A 14 -12.79 3.32 8.92
N ASP A 15 -13.31 2.11 8.66
CA ASP A 15 -14.19 1.41 9.60
C ASP A 15 -13.57 0.12 10.16
N ILE A 16 -12.27 -0.13 9.90
CA ILE A 16 -11.64 -1.45 10.13
C ILE A 16 -10.72 -1.51 11.34
N ASP A 17 -10.43 -0.40 12.03
CA ASP A 17 -9.40 -0.34 13.07
C ASP A 17 -9.62 -1.35 14.21
N ASN A 18 -10.89 -1.58 14.58
CA ASN A 18 -11.27 -2.53 15.61
C ASN A 18 -11.56 -3.94 15.08
N LEU A 19 -11.49 -4.14 13.77
CA LEU A 19 -11.84 -5.40 13.10
C LEU A 19 -10.61 -6.21 12.65
N VAL A 20 -9.47 -5.54 12.42
CA VAL A 20 -8.26 -6.21 11.95
C VAL A 20 -7.62 -7.00 13.09
N PRO A 21 -7.49 -8.33 12.97
CA PRO A 21 -7.02 -9.18 14.06
C PRO A 21 -5.50 -9.10 14.24
N ASP A 22 -5.04 -9.38 15.46
CA ASP A 22 -3.63 -9.57 15.77
C ASP A 22 -3.17 -11.01 15.46
N SER A 23 -3.13 -11.34 14.17
CA SER A 23 -2.77 -12.68 13.70
C SER A 23 -2.16 -12.64 12.29
N PRO A 24 -1.45 -13.69 11.85
CA PRO A 24 -0.94 -13.78 10.48
C PRO A 24 -2.07 -13.78 9.45
N GLY A 25 -1.82 -13.22 8.28
CA GLY A 25 -2.80 -13.19 7.21
C GLY A 25 -2.41 -12.39 5.98
N ILE A 26 -3.28 -12.42 4.99
CA ILE A 26 -3.10 -11.75 3.70
C ILE A 26 -4.23 -10.74 3.53
N TYR A 27 -3.93 -9.62 2.90
CA TYR A 27 -4.87 -8.52 2.69
C TYR A 27 -4.79 -7.99 1.27
N CYS A 28 -5.92 -7.44 0.82
CA CYS A 28 -6.10 -6.85 -0.49
C CYS A 28 -6.76 -5.48 -0.33
N LEU A 29 -6.21 -4.49 -1.02
CA LEU A 29 -6.70 -3.12 -1.08
C LEU A 29 -7.23 -2.83 -2.47
N ARG A 30 -8.43 -2.26 -2.53
CA ARG A 30 -9.08 -1.79 -3.75
C ARG A 30 -9.44 -0.32 -3.63
N ILE A 31 -9.43 0.38 -4.75
CA ILE A 31 -9.92 1.76 -4.83
C ILE A 31 -11.40 1.76 -5.19
N LYS A 32 -12.18 2.62 -4.53
CA LYS A 32 -13.63 2.75 -4.77
C LYS A 32 -13.89 3.34 -6.15
N ASP A 33 -13.20 4.42 -6.47
CA ASP A 33 -13.24 5.11 -7.77
C ASP A 33 -11.83 5.34 -8.28
N ILE A 34 -11.50 4.78 -9.46
CA ILE A 34 -10.16 4.90 -10.06
C ILE A 34 -9.81 6.36 -10.38
N ASN A 35 -10.79 7.23 -10.59
CA ASN A 35 -10.59 8.65 -10.90
C ASN A 35 -10.15 9.47 -9.68
N SER A 36 -10.17 8.88 -8.48
CA SER A 36 -9.57 9.50 -7.28
C SER A 36 -8.04 9.43 -7.25
N LEU A 37 -7.43 8.70 -8.21
CA LEU A 37 -6.00 8.71 -8.47
C LEU A 37 -5.63 9.79 -9.50
N PRO A 38 -4.36 10.22 -9.54
CA PRO A 38 -3.86 10.97 -10.68
C PRO A 38 -4.10 10.19 -11.99
N GLU A 39 -4.41 10.92 -13.06
CA GLU A 39 -4.87 10.38 -14.36
C GLU A 39 -3.97 9.26 -14.89
N GLU A 40 -2.65 9.42 -14.79
CA GLU A 40 -1.66 8.43 -15.24
C GLU A 40 -1.81 7.07 -14.55
N PHE A 41 -2.24 7.03 -13.29
CA PHE A 41 -2.48 5.81 -12.53
C PHE A 41 -3.90 5.27 -12.73
N ALA A 42 -4.89 6.16 -12.89
CA ALA A 42 -6.27 5.79 -13.19
C ALA A 42 -6.35 5.04 -14.52
N LYS A 43 -5.69 5.56 -15.58
CA LYS A 43 -5.61 4.95 -16.90
C LYS A 43 -5.06 3.52 -16.85
N ILE A 44 -4.03 3.29 -16.05
CA ILE A 44 -3.42 1.96 -15.90
C ILE A 44 -4.41 0.95 -15.28
N LEU A 45 -5.17 1.36 -14.26
CA LEU A 45 -6.19 0.48 -13.66
C LEU A 45 -7.34 0.21 -14.63
N PHE A 46 -7.74 1.23 -15.40
CA PHE A 46 -8.72 1.08 -16.46
C PHE A 46 -8.27 0.03 -17.49
N GLU A 47 -7.03 0.14 -17.99
CA GLU A 47 -6.44 -0.84 -18.93
C GLU A 47 -6.34 -2.25 -18.33
N ARG A 48 -6.07 -2.37 -17.02
CA ARG A 48 -6.03 -3.67 -16.31
C ARG A 48 -7.41 -4.26 -16.01
N ASN A 49 -8.48 -3.51 -16.26
CA ASN A 49 -9.86 -3.93 -16.02
C ASN A 49 -10.14 -4.41 -14.58
N HIS A 50 -9.54 -3.74 -13.59
CA HIS A 50 -9.81 -3.99 -12.17
C HIS A 50 -9.45 -2.76 -11.31
N ASN A 51 -9.88 -2.72 -10.06
CA ASN A 51 -9.57 -1.65 -9.12
C ASN A 51 -8.64 -2.07 -7.96
N ILE A 52 -7.87 -3.15 -8.12
CA ILE A 52 -6.92 -3.65 -7.10
C ILE A 52 -5.66 -2.76 -7.06
N ILE A 53 -5.43 -2.15 -5.90
CA ILE A 53 -4.29 -1.26 -5.67
C ILE A 53 -3.10 -2.04 -5.14
N TYR A 54 -3.31 -2.88 -4.11
CA TYR A 54 -2.22 -3.55 -3.41
C TYR A 54 -2.65 -4.89 -2.81
N ILE A 55 -1.74 -5.84 -2.82
CA ILE A 55 -1.86 -7.11 -2.11
C ILE A 55 -0.60 -7.27 -1.25
N GLY A 56 -0.79 -7.64 0.01
CA GLY A 56 0.33 -7.84 0.91
C GLY A 56 0.04 -8.90 1.97
N ILE A 57 1.11 -9.35 2.61
CA ILE A 57 1.06 -10.31 3.71
C ILE A 57 1.50 -9.70 5.03
N ALA A 58 1.01 -10.31 6.11
CA ALA A 58 1.45 -10.15 7.47
C ALA A 58 1.83 -11.52 8.02
N SER A 59 3.13 -11.78 8.19
CA SER A 59 3.61 -13.09 8.69
C SER A 59 3.35 -13.30 10.18
N LYS A 60 3.15 -12.22 10.94
CA LYS A 60 2.94 -12.25 12.39
C LYS A 60 1.60 -11.64 12.78
N SER A 61 1.35 -10.40 12.36
CA SER A 61 0.19 -9.63 12.79
C SER A 61 -0.36 -8.76 11.68
N LEU A 62 -1.61 -9.02 11.25
CA LEU A 62 -2.36 -8.14 10.38
C LEU A 62 -2.56 -6.77 11.05
N LYS A 63 -2.83 -6.71 12.35
CA LYS A 63 -2.94 -5.44 13.08
C LYS A 63 -1.67 -4.58 12.93
N GLU A 64 -0.50 -5.15 13.19
CA GLU A 64 0.76 -4.41 13.09
C GLU A 64 1.13 -4.10 11.63
N ARG A 65 1.14 -5.13 10.77
CA ARG A 65 1.68 -5.00 9.42
C ARG A 65 0.69 -4.33 8.47
N PHE A 66 -0.56 -4.78 8.46
CA PHE A 66 -1.56 -4.26 7.54
C PHE A 66 -2.16 -2.95 8.05
N LEU A 67 -2.79 -2.95 9.22
CA LEU A 67 -3.48 -1.75 9.72
C LEU A 67 -2.47 -0.66 10.10
N ASP A 68 -1.62 -0.92 11.09
CA ASP A 68 -0.77 0.11 11.68
C ASP A 68 0.27 0.65 10.68
N GLN A 69 1.04 -0.23 10.04
CA GLN A 69 2.12 0.19 9.14
C GLN A 69 1.61 0.67 7.77
N GLU A 70 0.71 -0.08 7.11
CA GLU A 70 0.30 0.24 5.74
C GLU A 70 -0.85 1.27 5.67
N LEU A 71 -1.72 1.37 6.67
CA LEU A 71 -2.88 2.28 6.63
C LEU A 71 -2.82 3.45 7.62
N ARG A 72 -2.01 3.37 8.68
CA ARG A 72 -1.98 4.36 9.78
C ARG A 72 -0.62 5.02 10.02
N ALA A 73 0.33 4.84 9.13
CA ALA A 73 1.70 5.39 9.23
C ALA A 73 2.47 5.01 10.52
N LYS A 74 2.03 4.00 11.27
CA LYS A 74 2.69 3.52 12.49
C LYS A 74 3.78 2.53 12.13
N GLY A 75 4.97 3.05 11.83
CA GLY A 75 6.15 2.25 11.50
C GLY A 75 6.58 2.41 10.04
N HIS A 76 6.79 1.29 9.34
CA HIS A 76 7.33 1.29 7.97
C HIS A 76 6.39 0.62 6.95
N GLY A 77 5.39 1.35 6.48
CA GLY A 77 4.51 0.91 5.39
C GLY A 77 5.12 1.09 4.00
N THR A 78 5.21 0.01 3.22
CA THR A 78 5.65 0.06 1.82
C THR A 78 4.56 0.60 0.90
N PHE A 79 3.32 0.15 1.10
CA PHE A 79 2.14 0.67 0.43
C PHE A 79 1.88 2.13 0.83
N PHE A 80 1.97 2.46 2.13
CA PHE A 80 1.78 3.84 2.60
C PHE A 80 2.72 4.84 1.90
N ARG A 81 4.00 4.47 1.76
CA ARG A 81 4.97 5.25 0.97
C ARG A 81 4.60 5.37 -0.50
N SER A 82 4.14 4.28 -1.13
CA SER A 82 3.71 4.31 -2.53
C SER A 82 2.56 5.30 -2.73
N ILE A 83 1.52 5.25 -1.89
CA ILE A 83 0.38 6.18 -1.98
C ILE A 83 0.83 7.63 -1.78
N GLY A 84 1.60 7.93 -0.74
CA GLY A 84 2.10 9.29 -0.55
C GLY A 84 2.85 9.83 -1.76
N THR A 85 3.67 9.00 -2.41
CA THR A 85 4.37 9.42 -3.64
C THR A 85 3.47 9.56 -4.86
N ILE A 86 2.42 8.74 -4.98
CA ILE A 86 1.40 8.86 -6.04
C ILE A 86 0.64 10.18 -5.88
N LEU A 87 0.33 10.57 -4.64
CA LEU A 87 -0.33 11.83 -4.32
C LEU A 87 0.60 13.05 -4.42
N GLY A 88 1.82 12.89 -4.93
CA GLY A 88 2.79 13.98 -5.13
C GLY A 88 3.49 14.46 -3.86
N LEU A 89 3.25 13.82 -2.71
CA LEU A 89 3.86 14.20 -1.43
C LEU A 89 5.32 13.75 -1.38
N LYS A 90 6.13 14.49 -0.61
CA LYS A 90 7.57 14.28 -0.51
C LYS A 90 7.98 14.21 0.97
N PRO A 91 8.96 13.37 1.33
CA PRO A 91 9.50 13.38 2.69
C PRO A 91 10.24 14.69 2.98
N PRO A 92 10.40 15.07 4.26
CA PRO A 92 11.25 16.19 4.63
C PRO A 92 12.68 16.00 4.09
N LYS A 93 13.24 17.05 3.50
CA LYS A 93 14.60 17.05 2.95
C LYS A 93 15.60 16.70 4.05
N GLY A 94 16.57 15.86 3.73
CA GLY A 94 17.63 15.48 4.67
C GLY A 94 17.21 14.61 5.86
N SER A 95 15.93 14.19 5.96
CA SER A 95 15.41 13.39 7.08
C SER A 95 16.11 12.05 7.34
N LEU A 96 16.89 11.55 6.38
CA LEU A 96 17.67 10.32 6.48
C LEU A 96 19.19 10.53 6.58
N ILE A 97 19.70 11.78 6.53
CA ILE A 97 21.16 12.07 6.55
C ILE A 97 21.85 11.44 7.77
N ASN A 98 21.19 11.44 8.93
CA ASN A 98 21.76 10.87 10.16
C ASN A 98 21.21 9.49 10.52
N LYS A 99 20.42 8.85 9.63
CA LYS A 99 19.83 7.54 9.88
C LYS A 99 20.67 6.42 9.29
N LYS A 100 20.84 5.32 10.05
CA LYS A 100 21.48 4.08 9.56
C LYS A 100 20.75 3.51 8.32
N ARG A 101 19.42 3.53 8.33
CA ARG A 101 18.59 3.04 7.21
C ARG A 101 18.23 4.18 6.25
N LYS A 102 18.99 4.30 5.15
CA LYS A 102 18.83 5.33 4.10
C LYS A 102 17.64 5.13 3.15
N GLN A 103 16.86 4.07 3.34
CA GLN A 103 15.76 3.70 2.43
C GLN A 103 14.36 4.00 2.96
N ASN A 104 14.20 4.11 4.28
CA ASN A 104 12.90 4.14 4.96
C ASN A 104 12.52 5.56 5.38
N TYR A 105 12.34 6.45 4.40
CA TYR A 105 11.85 7.80 4.69
C TYR A 105 10.44 7.74 5.28
N LYS A 106 10.09 8.79 6.02
CA LYS A 106 8.73 9.07 6.46
C LYS A 106 8.29 10.42 5.90
N PHE A 107 6.99 10.61 5.78
CA PHE A 107 6.43 11.92 5.46
C PHE A 107 6.39 12.79 6.72
N SER A 108 6.12 14.09 6.55
CA SER A 108 5.80 14.96 7.69
C SER A 108 4.51 14.49 8.35
N LYS A 109 4.23 14.94 9.58
CA LYS A 109 2.99 14.56 10.28
C LYS A 109 1.74 15.01 9.51
N ASP A 110 1.77 16.21 8.96
CA ASP A 110 0.66 16.74 8.17
C ASP A 110 0.44 15.93 6.89
N ASP A 111 1.52 15.53 6.21
CA ASP A 111 1.40 14.70 5.02
C ASP A 111 1.00 13.27 5.34
N GLU A 112 1.43 12.70 6.47
CA GLU A 112 0.92 11.42 6.98
C GLU A 112 -0.62 11.49 7.17
N LEU A 113 -1.14 12.58 7.77
CA LEU A 113 -2.59 12.78 7.94
C LEU A 113 -3.33 12.89 6.60
N LYS A 114 -2.77 13.62 5.62
CA LYS A 114 -3.35 13.70 4.27
C LYS A 114 -3.46 12.33 3.61
N ILE A 115 -2.41 11.51 3.73
CA ILE A 115 -2.38 10.15 3.16
C ILE A 115 -3.40 9.26 3.87
N ILE A 116 -3.47 9.31 5.21
CA ILE A 116 -4.44 8.54 6.00
C ILE A 116 -5.87 8.91 5.61
N ASN A 117 -6.17 10.21 5.50
CA ASN A 117 -7.49 10.68 5.09
C ASN A 117 -7.84 10.23 3.67
N TRP A 118 -6.88 10.29 2.73
CA TRP A 118 -7.09 9.80 1.37
C TRP A 118 -7.34 8.29 1.35
N ILE A 119 -6.60 7.49 2.13
CA ILE A 119 -6.80 6.04 2.28
C ILE A 119 -8.21 5.74 2.81
N ASN A 120 -8.60 6.39 3.90
CA ASN A 120 -9.90 6.18 4.55
C ASN A 120 -11.06 6.59 3.64
N THR A 121 -10.89 7.63 2.84
CA THR A 121 -11.92 8.10 1.91
C THR A 121 -12.06 7.16 0.71
N ASN A 122 -10.94 6.78 0.09
CA ASN A 122 -10.94 6.22 -1.26
C ASN A 122 -10.79 4.69 -1.32
N LEU A 123 -10.36 4.04 -0.24
CA LEU A 123 -10.01 2.62 -0.28
C LEU A 123 -10.97 1.73 0.50
N VAL A 124 -11.13 0.52 0.00
CA VAL A 124 -11.73 -0.60 0.71
C VAL A 124 -10.71 -1.72 0.84
N ALA A 125 -10.80 -2.49 1.92
CA ALA A 125 -9.89 -3.58 2.21
C ALA A 125 -10.63 -4.86 2.58
N ASN A 126 -10.02 -5.98 2.23
CA ASN A 126 -10.38 -7.29 2.77
C ASN A 126 -9.13 -8.01 3.24
N TRP A 127 -9.28 -8.88 4.24
CA TRP A 127 -8.20 -9.70 4.77
C TRP A 127 -8.74 -11.07 5.16
N ILE A 128 -7.83 -12.06 5.17
CA ILE A 128 -8.11 -13.39 5.70
C ILE A 128 -6.92 -13.86 6.53
N ASN A 129 -7.24 -14.54 7.64
CA ASN A 129 -6.25 -15.17 8.50
C ASN A 129 -5.69 -16.40 7.81
N ILE A 130 -4.37 -16.44 7.63
CA ILE A 130 -3.65 -17.57 7.03
C ILE A 130 -2.28 -17.63 7.70
N ASN A 131 -1.90 -18.81 8.17
CA ASN A 131 -0.61 -19.11 8.79
C ASN A 131 0.34 -19.85 7.84
N ASN A 132 -0.17 -20.66 6.92
CA ASN A 132 0.62 -21.53 6.05
C ASN A 132 0.58 -21.08 4.58
N ASN A 133 1.66 -21.32 3.82
CA ASN A 133 1.79 -21.04 2.38
C ASN A 133 1.48 -19.59 1.94
N ILE A 134 1.51 -18.65 2.88
CA ILE A 134 1.07 -17.27 2.63
C ILE A 134 1.91 -16.55 1.57
N LYS A 135 3.22 -16.85 1.49
CA LYS A 135 4.14 -16.26 0.51
C LYS A 135 3.84 -16.73 -0.92
N ASN A 136 3.48 -18.01 -1.10
CA ASN A 136 3.13 -18.55 -2.41
C ASN A 136 1.79 -17.99 -2.87
N LEU A 137 0.80 -17.96 -1.98
CA LEU A 137 -0.49 -17.33 -2.28
C LEU A 137 -0.34 -15.85 -2.64
N GLU A 138 0.48 -15.09 -1.91
CA GLU A 138 0.78 -13.69 -2.25
C GLU A 138 1.40 -13.58 -3.64
N PHE A 139 2.39 -14.42 -3.94
CA PHE A 139 3.04 -14.43 -5.24
C PHE A 139 2.03 -14.70 -6.37
N GLU A 140 1.24 -15.77 -6.27
CA GLU A 140 0.22 -16.11 -7.27
C GLU A 140 -0.79 -14.98 -7.48
N LEU A 141 -1.28 -14.37 -6.39
CA LEU A 141 -2.24 -13.27 -6.49
C LEU A 141 -1.61 -12.02 -7.11
N ILE A 142 -0.38 -11.68 -6.77
CA ILE A 142 0.31 -10.54 -7.40
C ILE A 142 0.57 -10.81 -8.88
N GLN A 143 0.95 -12.04 -9.27
CA GLN A 143 1.15 -12.41 -10.67
C GLN A 143 -0.16 -12.31 -11.46
N ASN A 144 -1.24 -12.89 -10.93
CA ASN A 144 -2.53 -12.96 -11.61
C ASN A 144 -3.22 -11.60 -11.72
N PHE A 145 -3.16 -10.79 -10.67
CA PHE A 145 -3.89 -9.51 -10.63
C PHE A 145 -3.03 -8.30 -10.94
N SER A 146 -1.70 -8.42 -10.97
CA SER A 146 -0.79 -7.28 -11.18
C SER A 146 -1.25 -5.99 -10.48
N PRO A 147 -1.36 -5.95 -9.13
CA PRO A 147 -1.89 -4.78 -8.43
C PRO A 147 -1.14 -3.50 -8.75
N LEU A 148 -1.80 -2.35 -8.71
CA LEU A 148 -1.21 -1.08 -9.17
C LEU A 148 0.15 -0.77 -8.53
N VAL A 149 0.29 -0.96 -7.21
CA VAL A 149 1.45 -0.45 -6.44
C VAL A 149 2.38 -1.54 -5.91
N ASN A 150 2.08 -2.82 -6.16
CA ASN A 150 3.05 -3.89 -5.91
C ASN A 150 4.24 -3.73 -6.87
N ILE A 151 5.41 -3.44 -6.32
CA ILE A 151 6.66 -3.26 -7.08
C ILE A 151 7.40 -4.59 -7.24
N ASP A 152 7.43 -5.36 -6.16
CA ASP A 152 8.05 -6.68 -6.11
C ASP A 152 7.05 -7.74 -6.56
N LYS A 153 7.55 -8.81 -7.21
CA LYS A 153 6.76 -9.94 -7.73
C LYS A 153 5.67 -9.56 -8.74
N ASN A 154 5.55 -8.32 -9.18
CA ASN A 154 4.52 -7.88 -10.11
C ASN A 154 5.06 -7.86 -11.55
N PRO A 155 4.52 -8.66 -12.48
CA PRO A 155 5.02 -8.72 -13.85
C PRO A 155 4.80 -7.38 -14.59
N LEU A 156 3.80 -6.59 -14.17
CA LEU A 156 3.50 -5.27 -14.71
C LEU A 156 3.86 -4.15 -13.71
N ALA A 157 4.92 -4.32 -12.92
CA ALA A 157 5.38 -3.32 -11.95
C ALA A 157 5.66 -1.96 -12.62
N LEU A 158 5.09 -0.89 -12.07
CA LEU A 158 5.20 0.44 -12.65
C LEU A 158 6.60 1.05 -12.48
N LYS A 159 7.26 1.34 -13.62
CA LYS A 159 8.54 2.07 -13.64
C LYS A 159 8.40 3.48 -13.06
N SER A 160 7.29 4.16 -13.35
CA SER A 160 6.97 5.49 -12.81
C SER A 160 6.97 5.50 -11.28
N LEU A 161 6.26 4.55 -10.65
CA LEU A 161 6.22 4.42 -9.19
C LEU A 161 7.62 4.14 -8.59
N LYS A 162 8.41 3.25 -9.21
CA LYS A 162 9.81 3.00 -8.79
C LYS A 162 10.62 4.30 -8.81
N MET A 163 10.44 5.12 -9.84
CA MET A 163 11.11 6.42 -10.00
C MET A 163 10.64 7.45 -8.97
N LEU A 164 9.33 7.59 -8.73
CA LEU A 164 8.79 8.48 -7.70
C LEU A 164 9.35 8.15 -6.31
N ARG A 165 9.36 6.85 -5.95
CA ARG A 165 9.97 6.41 -4.67
C ARG A 165 11.47 6.65 -4.61
N LYS A 166 12.19 6.52 -5.73
CA LYS A 166 13.62 6.85 -5.82
C LYS A 166 13.86 8.34 -5.62
N LYS A 167 13.03 9.22 -6.22
CA LYS A 167 13.10 10.68 -6.03
C LYS A 167 12.89 11.05 -4.56
N CYS A 168 11.89 10.48 -3.90
CA CYS A 168 11.68 10.72 -2.46
C CYS A 168 12.85 10.26 -1.59
N ARG A 169 13.44 9.09 -1.88
CA ARG A 169 14.67 8.66 -1.20
C ARG A 169 15.82 9.65 -1.42
N LYS A 170 16.01 10.18 -2.63
CA LYS A 170 17.03 11.19 -2.90
C LYS A 170 16.82 12.45 -2.06
N ILE A 171 15.59 13.00 -2.04
CA ILE A 171 15.24 14.18 -1.23
C ILE A 171 15.52 13.94 0.26
N ALA A 172 15.13 12.78 0.77
CA ALA A 172 15.34 12.46 2.18
C ALA A 172 16.83 12.31 2.55
N ASN A 173 17.71 12.02 1.58
CA ASN A 173 19.14 11.87 1.79
C ASN A 173 19.97 13.08 1.33
N SER A 174 19.38 14.05 0.64
CA SER A 174 20.09 15.25 0.20
C SER A 174 20.22 16.25 1.34
N SER A 175 21.43 16.78 1.51
CA SER A 175 21.74 17.98 2.29
C SER A 175 21.03 19.20 1.72
#